data_AF-F3AR15-F1
#
_entry.id   AF-F3AR15-F1
#
_cell.length_a   1.000
_cell.length_b   1.000
_cell.length_c   1.000
_cell.angle_alpha   90.00
_cell.angle_beta   90.00
_cell.angle_gamma   90.00
#
_symmetry.space_group_name_H-M   'P 1'
#
loop_
_entity.id
_entity.type
_entity.pdbx_description
1 polymer ?
#
loop_
_entity_poly.entity_id
_entity_poly.type
_entity_poly.pdbx_seq_one_letter_code
_entity_poly.pdbx_strand_id
1 'polypeptide(L)'
;MLWLWLFISGLILIIILLLIKIHLLRKSAQEIESSFSEKLITDSNTLIDISSNDKYMRHLANEINIQLRKLQAERRKFQKGDLELKNAVTNISHDLRTPLTAIYGYLDLLEQEEKSETVNRYIAVIRNRTKMLKQLMQFKYSGKSIPSSGVGILLSYKS
;
A
#
# COMPACT_ATOMS: atom_id res chain seq x y z
N MET A 1 31.94 52.12 38.17
CA MET A 1 32.31 51.79 36.79
C MET A 1 32.65 50.31 36.59
N LEU A 2 33.58 49.71 37.35
CA LEU A 2 33.94 48.27 37.22
C LEU A 2 32.75 47.28 37.33
N TRP A 3 31.83 47.50 38.27
CA TRP A 3 30.63 46.67 38.45
C TRP A 3 29.73 46.60 37.21
N LEU A 4 29.66 47.68 36.44
CA LEU A 4 28.86 47.74 35.22
C LEU A 4 29.48 46.89 34.11
N TRP A 5 30.81 46.85 34.01
CA TRP A 5 31.52 45.99 33.07
C TRP A 5 31.41 44.50 33.41
N LEU A 6 31.46 44.16 34.70
CA LEU A 6 31.23 42.78 35.16
C LEU A 6 29.81 42.31 34.83
N PHE A 7 28.81 43.17 35.04
CA PHE A 7 27.43 42.86 34.69
C PHE A 7 27.23 42.65 33.19
N ILE A 8 27.81 43.53 32.36
CA ILE A 8 27.77 43.40 30.89
C ILE A 8 28.47 42.11 30.43
N SER A 9 29.64 41.79 31.00
CA SER A 9 30.36 40.55 30.67
C SER A 9 29.53 39.31 31.01
N GLY A 10 28.84 39.29 32.16
CA GLY A 10 27.93 38.22 32.54
C GLY A 10 26.77 38.05 31.56
N LEU A 11 26.15 39.16 31.12
CA LEU A 11 25.08 39.13 30.13
C LEU A 11 25.56 38.59 28.77
N ILE A 12 26.74 39.02 28.30
CA ILE A 12 27.32 38.54 27.05
C ILE A 12 27.59 37.03 27.13
N LEU A 13 28.12 36.54 28.25
CA LEU A 13 28.36 35.11 28.45
C LEU A 13 27.05 34.30 28.38
N ILE A 14 25.98 34.78 29.01
CA ILE A 14 24.67 34.14 28.95
C ILE A 14 24.14 34.11 27.51
N ILE A 15 24.26 35.21 26.77
CA ILE A 15 23.85 35.29 25.36
C ILE A 15 24.61 34.26 24.52
N ILE A 16 25.93 34.15 24.70
CA ILE A 16 26.77 33.18 23.99
C ILE A 16 26.32 31.74 24.30
N LEU A 17 26.07 31.40 25.57
CA LEU A 17 25.58 30.08 25.96
C LEU A 17 24.22 29.74 25.33
N LEU A 18 23.31 30.72 25.28
CA LEU A 18 22.00 30.54 24.64
C LEU A 18 22.14 30.35 23.13
N LEU A 19 23.00 31.11 22.45
CA LEU A 19 23.26 30.95 21.02
C LEU A 19 23.84 29.57 20.69
N ILE A 20 24.79 29.07 21.49
CA ILE A 20 25.34 27.72 21.34
C ILE A 20 24.23 26.68 21.49
N LYS A 21 23.40 26.79 22.53
CA LYS A 21 22.28 25.86 22.76
C LYS A 21 21.32 25.84 21.57
N ILE A 22 20.94 27.02 21.06
CA ILE A 22 20.05 27.15 19.89
C ILE A 22 20.68 26.51 18.65
N HIS A 23 21.96 26.75 18.41
CA HIS A 23 22.66 26.17 17.27
C HIS A 23 22.70 24.64 17.34
N LEU A 24 23.01 24.07 18.51
CA LEU A 24 23.00 22.61 18.72
C LEU A 24 21.61 22.00 18.48
N LEU A 25 20.54 22.62 19.02
CA LEU A 25 19.17 22.14 18.80
C LEU A 25 18.77 22.20 17.32
N ARG A 26 19.13 23.29 16.62
CA ARG A 26 18.85 23.42 15.18
C ARG A 26 19.55 22.35 14.36
N LYS A 27 20.82 22.07 14.65
CA LYS A 27 21.57 20.99 14.01
C LYS A 27 20.91 19.63 14.24
N SER A 28 20.49 19.38 15.49
CA SER A 28 19.80 18.13 15.87
C SER A 28 18.51 17.92 15.07
N ALA A 29 17.71 18.97 14.92
CA ALA A 29 16.48 18.91 14.15
C ALA A 29 16.73 18.65 12.65
N GLN A 30 17.77 19.26 12.08
CA GLN A 30 18.17 19.01 10.69
C GLN A 30 18.65 17.58 10.45
N GLU A 31 19.41 17.01 11.39
CA GLU A 31 19.82 15.59 11.33
C GLU A 31 18.59 14.68 11.32
N ILE A 32 17.63 14.91 12.22
CA ILE A 32 16.35 14.15 12.23
C ILE A 32 15.62 14.28 10.89
N GLU A 33 15.47 15.49 10.35
CA GLU A 33 14.78 15.74 9.07
C GLU A 33 15.43 14.97 7.92
N SER A 34 16.76 15.06 7.80
CA SER A 34 17.51 14.37 6.74
C SER A 34 17.37 12.85 6.84
N SER A 35 17.58 12.28 8.03
CA SER A 35 17.49 10.83 8.25
C SER A 35 16.06 10.32 8.16
N PHE A 36 15.07 11.14 8.52
CA PHE A 36 13.66 10.78 8.37
C PHE A 36 13.24 10.75 6.90
N SER A 37 13.62 11.78 6.13
CA SER A 37 13.29 11.86 4.71
C SER A 37 13.91 10.72 3.91
N GLU A 38 15.16 10.35 4.21
CA GLU A 38 15.83 9.20 3.60
C GLU A 38 15.05 7.89 3.84
N LYS A 39 14.56 7.69 5.08
CA LYS A 39 13.88 6.45 5.51
C LYS A 39 12.44 6.31 5.04
N LEU A 40 11.81 7.40 4.62
CA LEU A 40 10.51 7.30 3.95
C LEU A 40 10.63 6.66 2.56
N ILE A 41 11.79 6.83 1.93
CA ILE A 41 12.06 6.41 0.55
C ILE A 41 12.78 5.06 0.53
N THR A 42 13.64 4.79 1.52
CA THR A 42 14.41 3.53 1.63
C THR A 42 13.88 2.61 2.72
N ASP A 43 13.80 1.31 2.44
CA ASP A 43 13.51 0.25 3.43
C ASP A 43 14.74 -0.05 4.32
N SER A 44 15.35 1.01 4.86
CA SER A 44 16.53 0.90 5.72
C SER A 44 16.13 0.61 7.18
N ASN A 45 16.87 -0.30 7.82
CA ASN A 45 16.72 -0.65 9.25
C ASN A 45 17.61 0.19 10.17
N THR A 46 18.36 1.17 9.65
CA THR A 46 19.21 2.03 10.48
C THR A 46 18.35 2.97 11.33
N LEU A 47 18.83 3.36 12.51
CA LEU A 47 18.13 4.28 13.41
C LEU A 47 18.47 5.74 13.10
N ILE A 48 17.53 6.65 13.36
CA ILE A 48 17.82 8.09 13.34
C ILE A 48 18.64 8.32 14.59
N ASP A 49 19.91 8.64 14.39
CA ASP A 49 20.84 8.98 15.45
C ASP A 49 21.23 10.45 15.27
N ILE A 50 21.37 11.16 16.39
CA ILE A 50 21.62 12.60 16.40
C ILE A 50 22.86 12.89 17.22
N SER A 51 23.64 13.88 16.78
CA SER A 51 24.85 14.31 17.49
C SER A 51 24.57 15.11 18.78
N SER A 52 23.29 15.28 19.12
CA SER A 52 22.82 16.07 20.26
C SER A 52 22.92 15.35 21.59
N ASN A 53 23.46 16.05 22.60
CA ASN A 53 23.33 15.59 23.98
C ASN A 53 22.01 16.05 24.65
N ASP A 54 21.13 16.77 23.94
CA ASP A 54 19.86 17.25 24.48
C ASP A 54 18.86 16.10 24.69
N LYS A 55 18.31 16.01 25.91
CA LYS A 55 17.41 14.92 26.30
C LYS A 55 16.10 14.92 25.49
N TYR A 56 15.54 16.09 25.17
CA TYR A 56 14.29 16.18 24.43
C TYR A 56 14.49 15.81 22.97
N MET A 57 15.58 16.25 22.35
CA MET A 57 15.91 15.87 20.97
C MET A 57 16.18 14.38 20.84
N ARG A 58 16.90 13.77 21.78
CA ARG A 58 17.09 12.30 21.76
C ARG A 58 15.79 11.54 21.93
N HIS A 59 14.93 11.99 22.84
CA HIS A 59 13.62 11.38 23.04
C HIS A 59 12.77 11.48 21.76
N LEU A 60 12.76 12.65 21.11
CA LEU A 60 12.06 12.85 19.85
C LEU A 60 12.59 11.92 18.75
N ALA A 61 13.92 11.81 18.58
CA ALA A 61 14.51 10.89 17.62
C ALA A 61 14.12 9.42 17.90
N ASN A 62 14.10 9.02 19.17
CA ASN A 62 13.68 7.67 19.56
C ASN A 62 12.19 7.41 19.26
N GLU A 63 11.29 8.35 19.57
CA GLU A 63 9.88 8.21 19.25
C GLU A 63 9.65 8.10 17.75
N ILE A 64 10.35 8.92 16.94
CA ILE A 64 10.28 8.82 15.47
C ILE A 64 10.77 7.44 15.00
N ASN A 65 11.86 6.91 15.58
CA ASN A 65 12.34 5.56 15.25
C ASN A 65 11.30 4.47 15.56
N ILE A 66 10.58 4.57 16.69
CA ILE A 66 9.50 3.64 17.03
C ILE A 66 8.40 3.70 15.99
N GLN A 67 7.99 4.91 15.58
CA GLN A 67 6.93 5.08 14.58
C GLN A 67 7.37 4.57 13.19
N LEU A 68 8.62 4.83 12.78
CA LEU A 68 9.16 4.29 11.53
C LEU A 68 9.15 2.77 11.51
N ARG A 69 9.55 2.11 12.61
CA ARG A 69 9.51 0.64 12.71
C ARG A 69 8.08 0.09 12.59
N LYS A 70 7.10 0.75 13.21
CA LYS A 70 5.68 0.37 13.10
C LYS A 70 5.19 0.51 11.66
N LEU A 71 5.47 1.65 11.02
CA LEU A 71 5.09 1.91 9.63
C LEU A 71 5.70 0.88 8.68
N GLN A 72 6.98 0.55 8.84
CA GLN A 72 7.64 -0.48 8.03
C GLN A 72 7.04 -1.87 8.26
N ALA A 73 6.72 -2.23 9.50
CA ALA A 73 6.07 -3.51 9.80
C ALA A 73 4.67 -3.60 9.17
N GLU A 74 3.89 -2.52 9.21
CA GLU A 74 2.58 -2.44 8.59
C GLU A 74 2.67 -2.49 7.06
N ARG A 75 3.61 -1.76 6.44
CA ARG A 75 3.89 -1.84 5.00
C ARG A 75 4.24 -3.26 4.57
N ARG A 76 5.13 -3.95 5.30
CA ARG A 76 5.48 -5.35 5.00
C ARG A 76 4.27 -6.28 5.13
N LYS A 77 3.44 -6.09 6.16
CA LYS A 77 2.21 -6.87 6.35
C LYS A 77 1.23 -6.64 5.19
N PHE A 78 1.06 -5.40 4.77
CA PHE A 78 0.20 -5.04 3.64
C PHE A 78 0.71 -5.65 2.33
N GLN A 79 2.01 -5.50 2.02
CA GLN A 79 2.62 -6.10 0.82
C GLN A 79 2.50 -7.62 0.80
N LYS A 80 2.73 -8.27 1.95
CA LYS A 80 2.54 -9.72 2.08
C LYS A 80 1.07 -10.11 1.84
N GLY A 81 0.13 -9.37 2.42
CA GLY A 81 -1.31 -9.59 2.21
C GLY A 81 -1.74 -9.40 0.75
N ASP A 82 -1.21 -8.37 0.07
CA ASP A 82 -1.47 -8.15 -1.36
C ASP A 82 -0.93 -9.30 -2.23
N LEU A 83 0.27 -9.80 -1.92
CA LEU A 83 0.85 -10.96 -2.60
C LEU A 83 0.04 -12.24 -2.33
N GLU A 84 -0.34 -12.50 -1.08
CA GLU A 84 -1.18 -13.64 -0.70
C GLU A 84 -2.53 -13.60 -1.41
N LEU A 85 -3.17 -12.42 -1.48
CA LEU A 85 -4.42 -12.23 -2.20
C LEU A 85 -4.25 -12.49 -3.71
N LYS A 86 -3.20 -11.95 -4.33
CA LYS A 86 -2.88 -12.21 -5.75
C LYS A 86 -2.66 -13.69 -6.03
N ASN A 87 -1.92 -14.38 -5.17
CA ASN A 87 -1.67 -15.81 -5.29
C ASN A 87 -2.97 -16.61 -5.10
N ALA A 88 -3.79 -16.28 -4.11
CA ALA A 88 -5.07 -16.94 -3.88
C ALA A 88 -6.02 -16.79 -5.08
N VAL A 89 -6.16 -15.57 -5.62
CA VAL A 89 -6.95 -15.32 -6.83
C VAL A 89 -6.41 -16.14 -8.00
N THR A 90 -5.08 -16.17 -8.16
CA THR A 90 -4.39 -16.92 -9.22
C THR A 90 -4.65 -18.42 -9.13
N ASN A 91 -4.57 -18.99 -7.94
CA ASN A 91 -4.84 -20.41 -7.74
C ASN A 91 -6.30 -20.72 -8.01
N ILE A 92 -7.23 -19.96 -7.42
CA ILE A 92 -8.68 -20.19 -7.56
C ILE A 92 -9.10 -20.26 -9.03
N SER A 93 -8.57 -19.41 -9.90
CA SER A 93 -9.05 -19.42 -11.30
C SER A 93 -8.20 -20.22 -12.27
N HIS A 94 -7.04 -20.72 -11.84
CA HIS A 94 -6.50 -21.96 -12.40
C HIS A 94 -7.44 -23.13 -12.11
N ASP A 95 -7.89 -23.28 -10.86
CA ASP A 95 -8.77 -24.38 -10.45
C ASP A 95 -10.13 -24.33 -11.15
N LEU A 96 -10.68 -23.13 -11.39
CA LEU A 96 -11.93 -22.95 -12.15
C LEU A 96 -11.80 -23.19 -13.66
N ARG A 97 -10.59 -23.14 -14.23
CA ARG A 97 -10.38 -23.37 -15.67
C ARG A 97 -10.76 -24.79 -16.07
N THR A 98 -10.42 -25.77 -15.23
CA THR A 98 -10.67 -27.20 -15.48
C THR A 98 -12.16 -27.53 -15.59
N PRO A 99 -13.02 -27.24 -14.59
CA PRO A 99 -14.46 -27.51 -14.70
C PRO A 99 -15.12 -26.68 -15.80
N LEU A 100 -14.67 -25.44 -16.06
CA LEU A 100 -15.18 -24.66 -17.18
C LEU A 100 -14.87 -25.28 -18.53
N THR A 101 -13.66 -25.84 -18.69
CA THR A 101 -13.26 -26.53 -19.92
C THR A 101 -14.12 -27.78 -20.14
N ALA A 102 -14.39 -28.55 -19.07
CA ALA A 102 -15.31 -29.68 -19.13
C ALA A 102 -16.73 -29.24 -19.52
N ILE A 103 -17.26 -28.16 -18.92
CA ILE A 103 -18.58 -27.60 -19.29
C ILE A 103 -18.62 -27.20 -20.77
N TYR A 104 -17.57 -26.53 -21.29
CA TYR A 104 -17.50 -26.22 -22.72
C TYR A 104 -17.51 -27.48 -23.59
N GLY A 105 -16.72 -28.50 -23.24
CA GLY A 105 -16.70 -29.76 -23.96
C GLY A 105 -18.07 -30.44 -24.01
N TYR A 106 -18.78 -30.50 -22.88
CA TYR A 106 -20.14 -31.03 -22.86
C TYR A 106 -21.14 -30.18 -23.65
N LEU A 107 -21.03 -28.85 -23.61
CA LEU A 107 -21.87 -27.97 -24.43
C LEU A 107 -21.60 -28.15 -25.93
N ASP A 108 -20.35 -28.37 -26.33
CA ASP A 108 -19.96 -28.61 -27.73
C ASP A 108 -20.46 -29.97 -28.23
N LEU A 109 -20.41 -31.01 -27.38
CA LEU A 109 -21.00 -32.32 -27.68
C LEU A 109 -22.53 -32.22 -27.77
N LEU A 110 -23.15 -31.55 -26.80
CA LEU A 110 -24.59 -31.35 -26.82
C LEU A 110 -25.01 -30.63 -28.08
N GLU A 111 -24.34 -29.56 -28.54
CA GLU A 111 -24.73 -28.86 -29.78
C GLU A 111 -24.82 -29.74 -31.03
N GLN A 112 -24.19 -30.91 -31.06
CA GLN A 112 -24.21 -31.85 -32.19
C GLN A 112 -25.40 -32.83 -32.18
N GLU A 113 -26.09 -32.99 -31.04
CA GLU A 113 -27.22 -33.92 -30.89
C GLU A 113 -28.55 -33.33 -31.41
N GLU A 114 -29.44 -34.17 -31.94
CA GLU A 114 -30.83 -33.74 -32.25
C GLU A 114 -31.60 -33.46 -30.96
N LYS A 115 -32.16 -32.25 -30.85
CA LYS A 115 -32.83 -31.77 -29.64
C LYS A 115 -34.00 -30.86 -29.96
N SER A 116 -34.96 -30.76 -29.03
CA SER A 116 -36.04 -29.78 -29.14
C SER A 116 -35.52 -28.35 -29.07
N GLU A 117 -36.26 -27.42 -29.67
CA GLU A 117 -35.94 -26.00 -29.68
C GLU A 117 -35.76 -25.43 -28.26
N THR A 118 -36.59 -25.89 -27.31
CA THR A 118 -36.50 -25.52 -25.90
C THR A 118 -35.15 -25.89 -25.29
N VAL A 119 -34.63 -27.09 -25.57
CA VAL A 119 -33.33 -27.53 -25.05
C VAL A 119 -32.19 -26.74 -25.68
N ASN A 120 -32.27 -26.46 -26.99
CA ASN A 120 -31.30 -25.59 -27.66
C ASN A 120 -31.25 -24.19 -27.03
N ARG A 121 -32.39 -23.64 -26.62
CA ARG A 121 -32.43 -22.36 -25.89
C ARG A 121 -31.72 -22.44 -24.53
N TYR A 122 -31.89 -23.52 -23.77
CA TYR A 122 -31.19 -23.71 -22.50
C TYR A 122 -29.68 -23.83 -22.68
N ILE A 123 -29.21 -24.60 -23.68
CA ILE A 123 -27.79 -24.73 -24.01
C ILE A 123 -27.17 -23.36 -24.33
N ALA A 124 -27.84 -22.55 -25.14
CA ALA A 124 -27.37 -21.21 -25.48
C ALA A 124 -27.23 -20.30 -24.25
N VAL A 125 -28.20 -20.36 -23.32
CA VAL A 125 -28.13 -19.62 -22.04
C VAL A 125 -26.95 -20.08 -21.21
N ILE A 126 -26.76 -21.39 -21.02
CA ILE A 126 -25.64 -21.94 -20.23
C ILE A 126 -24.31 -21.54 -20.88
N ARG A 127 -24.16 -21.67 -22.19
CA ARG A 127 -22.94 -21.26 -22.93
C ARG A 127 -22.62 -19.77 -22.72
N ASN A 128 -23.62 -18.90 -22.77
CA ASN A 128 -23.44 -17.47 -22.52
C ASN A 128 -22.97 -17.20 -21.08
N ARG A 129 -23.62 -17.82 -20.08
CA ARG A 129 -23.24 -17.70 -18.67
C ARG A 129 -21.81 -18.19 -18.40
N THR A 130 -21.44 -19.34 -18.96
CA THR A 130 -20.08 -19.92 -18.86
C THR A 130 -19.05 -18.99 -19.51
N LYS A 131 -19.37 -18.36 -20.64
CA LYS A 131 -18.52 -17.35 -21.31
C LYS A 131 -18.33 -16.10 -20.47
N MET A 132 -19.40 -15.58 -19.87
CA MET A 132 -19.32 -14.45 -18.95
C MET A 132 -18.43 -14.78 -17.75
N LEU A 133 -18.56 -15.98 -17.16
CA LEU A 133 -17.74 -16.40 -16.04
C LEU A 133 -16.24 -16.48 -16.43
N LYS A 134 -15.93 -17.03 -17.61
CA LYS A 134 -14.56 -17.07 -18.15
C LYS A 134 -13.97 -15.66 -18.32
N GLN A 135 -14.75 -14.71 -18.83
CA GLN A 135 -14.32 -13.32 -18.99
C GLN A 135 -14.08 -12.62 -17.66
N LEU A 136 -14.99 -12.78 -16.68
CA LEU A 136 -14.86 -12.21 -15.34
C LEU A 136 -13.60 -12.72 -14.63
N MET A 137 -13.29 -14.01 -14.77
CA MET A 137 -12.05 -14.56 -14.26
C MET A 137 -10.85 -13.89 -14.92
N GLN A 138 -10.72 -13.93 -16.25
CA GLN A 138 -9.56 -13.33 -16.94
C GLN A 138 -9.37 -11.84 -16.64
N PHE A 139 -10.47 -11.09 -16.53
CA PHE A 139 -10.43 -9.67 -16.18
C PHE A 139 -9.80 -9.45 -14.80
N LYS A 140 -10.16 -10.26 -13.80
CA LYS A 140 -9.67 -10.13 -12.42
C LYS A 140 -8.17 -10.48 -12.26
N TYR A 141 -7.57 -11.23 -13.20
CA TYR A 141 -6.12 -11.52 -13.21
C TYR A 141 -5.28 -10.38 -13.74
N SER A 142 -5.81 -9.58 -14.67
CA SER A 142 -5.00 -8.57 -15.38
C SER A 142 -4.58 -7.41 -14.47
N GLY A 143 -4.96 -7.40 -13.19
CA GLY A 143 -4.72 -6.28 -12.28
C GLY A 143 -5.36 -4.96 -12.73
N LYS A 144 -6.22 -5.01 -13.76
CA LYS A 144 -6.95 -3.85 -14.25
C LYS A 144 -8.11 -3.62 -13.31
N SER A 145 -8.14 -2.44 -12.69
CA SER A 145 -9.32 -1.92 -12.02
C SER A 145 -10.52 -2.06 -12.96
N ILE A 146 -11.65 -2.51 -12.41
CA ILE A 146 -12.94 -2.64 -13.11
C ILE A 146 -13.12 -1.39 -14.00
N PRO A 147 -13.19 -1.50 -15.34
CA PRO A 147 -13.47 -0.34 -16.14
C PRO A 147 -14.83 0.17 -15.66
N SER A 148 -14.85 1.43 -15.26
CA SER A 148 -16.04 2.13 -14.80
C SER A 148 -17.21 2.07 -15.79
N SER A 149 -16.99 1.58 -17.01
CA SER A 149 -18.01 1.24 -18.00
C SER A 149 -18.92 0.05 -17.62
N GLY A 150 -18.56 -0.78 -16.64
CA GLY A 150 -19.43 -1.88 -16.18
C GLY A 150 -20.58 -1.44 -15.25
N VAL A 151 -20.42 -0.32 -14.53
CA VAL A 151 -21.47 0.21 -13.64
C VAL A 151 -22.60 0.87 -14.44
N GLY A 152 -22.33 1.33 -15.66
CA GLY A 152 -23.34 1.87 -16.58
C GLY A 152 -24.29 0.81 -17.17
N ILE A 153 -23.87 -0.46 -17.26
CA ILE A 153 -24.70 -1.52 -17.87
C ILE A 153 -25.77 -2.04 -16.88
N LEU A 154 -25.53 -1.96 -15.57
CA LEU A 154 -26.52 -2.33 -14.54
C LEU A 154 -27.60 -1.26 -14.34
N LEU A 155 -27.37 -0.02 -14.76
CA LEU A 155 -28.37 1.06 -14.71
C LEU A 155 -29.21 1.16 -16.00
N SER A 156 -28.79 0.53 -17.10
CA SER A 156 -29.55 0.50 -18.36
C SER A 156 -30.65 -0.57 -18.40
N TYR A 157 -30.66 -1.52 -17.44
CA TYR A 157 -31.70 -2.55 -17.34
C TYR A 157 -32.88 -2.13 -16.41
N LYS A 158 -32.90 -0.86 -15.97
CA LYS A 158 -33.96 -0.29 -15.11
C LYS A 158 -34.63 0.95 -15.72
N SER A 159 -34.62 1.11 -17.04
CA SER A 159 -35.55 2.00 -17.76
C SER A 159 -36.31 1.24 -18.83
#